data_AF-A0A061DFZ9-F1
#
_entry.id   AF-A0A061DFZ9-F1
#
_cell.length_a   1.000
_cell.length_b   1.000
_cell.length_c   1.000
_cell.angle_alpha   90.00
_cell.angle_beta   90.00
_cell.angle_gamma   90.00
#
_symmetry.space_group_name_H-M   'P 1'
#
loop_
_entity.id
_entity.type
_entity.pdbx_description
1 polymer ?
#
loop_
_entity_poly.entity_id
_entity_poly.type
_entity_poly.pdbx_seq_one_letter_code
_entity_poly.pdbx_strand_id
1 'polypeptide(L)'
;GISFFPLLCFSFDPETPTDRRVLVLLDDFSLKSSHSIFFNSLKSRGFDLEFKLADDPTLSLRRYGQYLYDALILFSPSTERFGGSLDLTAVLDFVDSGHDLIIAVDASASDLIKNIATECGVDFDEDSSAMVIDHKSYAISGTEGDHTLIASDDFIQSDVILGKTKIKAPVIFKGIAHSVNAANNLVYEKSGNEQFVTEISKWVFHERGHLKAVNLKHHKVGETDEPAIYRIKDDLKFSVEIYEWSGESWEPYVADDVQVQFYMMSPYVLKTLSTDGKGLYHASFKVPDVYGVFQFKVDYLRLGYTSLSLSKQIPVRPFRHNEYERFITTAFPYYGASFTTMAGFFIFSILYLYNK
;
A
#
# COMPACT_ATOMS: atom_id res chain seq x y z
N GLY A 1 -22.63 21.48 19.78
CA GLY A 1 -22.42 21.63 18.32
C GLY A 1 -22.16 20.25 17.76
N ILE A 2 -22.74 19.94 16.60
CA ILE A 2 -22.52 18.66 15.93
C ILE A 2 -21.19 18.77 15.17
N SER A 3 -20.21 17.95 15.55
CA SER A 3 -18.91 17.95 14.89
C SER A 3 -19.02 17.12 13.61
N PHE A 4 -19.21 17.78 12.48
CA PHE A 4 -19.06 17.16 11.17
C PHE A 4 -17.58 16.79 10.98
N PHE A 5 -17.26 15.51 11.15
CA PHE A 5 -16.05 14.97 10.53
C PHE A 5 -16.31 14.86 9.02
N PRO A 6 -15.44 15.41 8.16
CA PRO A 6 -15.44 15.03 6.76
C PRO A 6 -14.97 13.58 6.68
N LEU A 7 -15.92 12.66 6.52
CA LEU A 7 -15.63 11.30 6.10
C LEU A 7 -15.04 11.38 4.69
N LEU A 8 -13.72 11.37 4.60
CA LEU A 8 -13.02 10.91 3.40
C LEU A 8 -13.41 9.45 3.26
N CYS A 9 -14.27 9.14 2.29
CA CYS A 9 -14.70 7.78 2.03
C CYS A 9 -13.49 6.98 1.51
N PHE A 10 -12.85 6.23 2.38
CA PHE A 10 -12.03 5.11 1.97
C PHE A 10 -12.96 3.90 1.80
N SER A 11 -12.87 3.21 0.67
CA SER A 11 -13.62 1.96 0.39
C SER A 11 -13.42 0.87 1.46
N PHE A 12 -12.30 0.95 2.18
CA PHE A 12 -12.01 0.14 3.35
C PHE A 12 -12.25 0.92 4.65
N ASP A 13 -13.35 0.62 5.34
CA ASP A 13 -13.51 0.95 6.76
C ASP A 13 -13.14 -0.27 7.62
N PRO A 14 -12.09 -0.21 8.46
CA PRO A 14 -11.71 -1.30 9.35
C PRO A 14 -12.69 -1.54 10.51
N GLU A 15 -13.66 -0.64 10.76
CA GLU A 15 -14.74 -0.84 11.74
C GLU A 15 -15.97 -1.52 11.11
N THR A 16 -16.22 -1.34 9.80
CA THR A 16 -17.32 -2.00 9.05
C THR A 16 -16.86 -2.59 7.71
N PRO A 17 -15.94 -3.58 7.71
CA PRO A 17 -15.35 -4.12 6.47
C PRO A 17 -16.31 -4.97 5.63
N THR A 18 -17.43 -5.45 6.19
CA THR A 18 -18.30 -6.47 5.59
C THR A 18 -19.69 -5.99 5.15
N ASP A 19 -20.17 -4.83 5.63
CA ASP A 19 -21.49 -4.28 5.28
C ASP A 19 -21.42 -3.35 4.06
N ARG A 20 -20.81 -3.87 2.98
CA ARG A 20 -20.49 -3.10 1.77
C ARG A 20 -21.56 -3.32 0.69
N ARG A 21 -22.09 -2.23 0.16
CA ARG A 21 -23.10 -2.22 -0.91
C ARG A 21 -22.43 -2.16 -2.27
N VAL A 22 -22.74 -3.13 -3.12
CA VAL A 22 -22.12 -3.30 -4.44
C VAL A 22 -23.19 -3.18 -5.52
N LEU A 23 -22.99 -2.24 -6.45
CA LEU A 23 -23.82 -2.14 -7.64
C LEU A 23 -23.28 -3.09 -8.72
N VAL A 24 -24.15 -3.97 -9.24
CA VAL A 24 -23.83 -4.87 -10.35
C VAL A 24 -24.64 -4.44 -11.57
N LEU A 25 -23.96 -3.96 -12.60
CA LEU A 25 -24.54 -3.64 -13.91
C LEU A 25 -24.43 -4.85 -14.83
N LEU A 26 -25.55 -5.20 -15.46
CA LEU A 26 -25.66 -6.32 -16.40
C LEU A 26 -26.14 -5.81 -17.76
N ASP A 27 -25.66 -6.43 -18.85
CA ASP A 27 -26.31 -6.29 -20.17
C ASP A 27 -27.69 -6.98 -20.19
N ASP A 28 -27.80 -8.16 -19.56
CA ASP A 28 -29.07 -8.89 -19.40
C ASP A 28 -29.14 -9.63 -18.05
N PHE A 29 -30.34 -9.75 -17.50
CA PHE A 29 -30.60 -10.47 -16.24
C PHE A 29 -30.31 -11.98 -16.32
N SER A 30 -30.20 -12.59 -17.51
CA SER A 30 -29.73 -13.99 -17.62
C SER A 30 -28.33 -14.19 -17.03
N LEU A 31 -27.46 -13.17 -17.09
CA LEU A 31 -26.10 -13.21 -16.54
C LEU A 31 -26.07 -13.46 -15.03
N LYS A 32 -27.11 -13.00 -14.31
CA LYS A 32 -27.31 -13.28 -12.88
C LYS A 32 -27.45 -14.77 -12.57
N SER A 33 -28.06 -15.51 -13.49
CA SER A 33 -28.25 -16.97 -13.38
C SER A 33 -26.99 -17.73 -13.79
N SER A 34 -26.36 -17.36 -14.91
CA SER A 34 -25.15 -18.03 -15.42
C SER A 34 -23.93 -17.83 -14.50
N HIS A 35 -23.74 -16.63 -13.95
CA HIS A 35 -22.65 -16.32 -13.01
C HIS A 35 -23.07 -16.44 -11.54
N SER A 36 -24.15 -17.19 -11.25
CA SER A 36 -24.71 -17.34 -9.90
C SER A 36 -23.70 -17.85 -8.87
N ILE A 37 -22.73 -18.69 -9.25
CA ILE A 37 -21.66 -19.17 -8.35
C ILE A 37 -20.83 -17.99 -7.80
N PHE A 38 -20.43 -17.05 -8.65
CA PHE A 38 -19.66 -15.87 -8.27
C PHE A 38 -20.49 -14.92 -7.38
N PHE A 39 -21.71 -14.60 -7.80
CA PHE A 39 -22.58 -13.72 -7.01
C PHE A 39 -23.01 -14.33 -5.67
N ASN A 40 -23.19 -15.65 -5.60
CA ASN A 40 -23.45 -16.34 -4.33
C ASN A 40 -22.20 -16.37 -3.43
N SER A 41 -21.00 -16.51 -4.00
CA SER A 41 -19.73 -16.38 -3.25
C SER A 41 -19.58 -15.00 -2.60
N LEU A 42 -19.92 -13.92 -3.32
CA LEU A 42 -19.97 -12.57 -2.75
C LEU A 42 -21.02 -12.45 -1.64
N LYS A 43 -22.28 -12.83 -1.91
CA LYS A 43 -23.35 -12.79 -0.88
C LYS A 43 -23.02 -13.60 0.37
N SER A 44 -22.35 -14.74 0.22
CA SER A 44 -21.93 -15.57 1.36
C SER A 44 -20.87 -14.93 2.25
N ARG A 45 -20.17 -13.89 1.76
CA ARG A 45 -19.19 -13.09 2.51
C ARG A 45 -19.79 -11.81 3.13
N GLY A 46 -21.06 -11.50 2.87
CA GLY A 46 -21.77 -10.36 3.47
C GLY A 46 -22.11 -9.21 2.52
N PHE A 47 -21.55 -9.18 1.30
CA PHE A 47 -21.81 -8.10 0.34
C PHE A 47 -23.28 -8.01 -0.09
N ASP A 48 -23.87 -6.81 0.04
CA ASP A 48 -25.21 -6.52 -0.48
C ASP A 48 -25.13 -6.18 -1.98
N LEU A 49 -25.68 -7.05 -2.83
CA LEU A 49 -25.58 -6.94 -4.28
C LEU A 49 -26.90 -6.41 -4.88
N GLU A 50 -26.89 -5.14 -5.31
CA GLU A 50 -27.98 -4.55 -6.09
C GLU A 50 -27.73 -4.78 -7.59
N PHE A 51 -28.65 -5.44 -8.28
CA PHE A 51 -28.53 -5.75 -9.71
C PHE A 51 -29.40 -4.81 -10.54
N LYS A 52 -28.80 -4.13 -11.52
CA LYS A 52 -29.51 -3.28 -12.49
C LYS A 52 -29.07 -3.62 -13.92
N LEU A 53 -29.92 -3.28 -14.89
CA LEU A 53 -29.49 -3.22 -16.28
C LEU A 53 -28.65 -1.95 -16.48
N ALA A 54 -27.67 -2.02 -17.37
CA ALA A 54 -26.76 -0.90 -17.61
C ALA A 54 -27.43 0.30 -18.29
N ASP A 55 -28.58 0.12 -18.94
CA ASP A 55 -29.39 1.15 -19.59
C ASP A 55 -30.46 1.80 -18.68
N ASP A 56 -30.59 1.36 -17.42
CA ASP A 56 -31.64 1.81 -16.49
C ASP A 56 -31.57 3.34 -16.23
N PRO A 57 -32.63 4.11 -16.56
CA PRO A 57 -32.65 5.57 -16.42
C PRO A 57 -32.59 6.06 -14.97
N THR A 58 -32.69 5.17 -13.97
CA THR A 58 -32.60 5.50 -12.54
C THR A 58 -31.19 5.38 -11.96
N LEU A 59 -30.21 4.96 -12.78
CA LEU A 59 -28.81 4.81 -12.38
C LEU A 59 -28.18 6.13 -11.92
N SER A 60 -27.56 6.07 -10.74
CA SER A 60 -26.80 7.16 -10.14
C SER A 60 -25.84 6.59 -9.09
N LEU A 61 -24.53 6.78 -9.22
CA LEU A 61 -23.57 6.40 -8.18
C LEU A 61 -23.56 7.39 -7.00
N ARG A 62 -23.87 8.67 -7.26
CA ARG A 62 -23.76 9.78 -6.32
C ARG A 62 -25.10 10.51 -6.17
N ARG A 63 -25.54 10.76 -4.93
CA ARG A 63 -26.70 11.63 -4.61
C ARG A 63 -26.34 12.58 -3.47
N TYR A 64 -26.71 13.85 -3.60
CA TYR A 64 -26.43 14.90 -2.61
C TYR A 64 -24.95 15.00 -2.16
N GLY A 65 -24.01 14.64 -3.04
CA GLY A 65 -22.57 14.66 -2.74
C GLY A 65 -22.03 13.43 -2.01
N GLN A 66 -22.86 12.40 -1.76
CA GLN A 66 -22.46 11.13 -1.17
C GLN A 66 -22.60 9.99 -2.19
N TYR A 67 -21.69 9.03 -2.16
CA TYR A 67 -21.81 7.80 -2.95
C TYR A 67 -22.82 6.84 -2.33
N LEU A 68 -23.55 6.11 -3.18
CA LEU A 68 -24.58 5.16 -2.79
C LEU A 68 -24.08 3.71 -2.69
N TYR A 69 -22.87 3.45 -3.18
CA TYR A 69 -22.28 2.12 -3.28
C TYR A 69 -20.80 2.23 -2.92
N ASP A 70 -20.25 1.17 -2.35
CA ASP A 70 -18.85 1.10 -1.94
C ASP A 70 -17.98 0.48 -3.04
N ALA A 71 -18.61 -0.24 -3.97
CA ALA A 71 -17.99 -0.83 -5.15
C ALA A 71 -18.97 -0.96 -6.35
N LEU A 72 -18.39 -1.10 -7.55
CA LEU A 72 -19.09 -1.26 -8.82
C LEU A 72 -18.57 -2.49 -9.57
N ILE A 73 -19.48 -3.33 -10.06
CA ILE A 73 -19.18 -4.47 -10.93
C ILE A 73 -19.86 -4.24 -12.28
N LEU A 74 -19.07 -4.12 -13.34
CA LEU A 74 -19.52 -3.99 -14.72
C LEU A 74 -19.46 -5.36 -15.40
N PHE A 75 -20.61 -6.05 -15.45
CA PHE A 75 -20.85 -7.27 -16.24
C PHE A 75 -21.74 -6.91 -17.45
N SER A 76 -21.38 -5.79 -18.09
CA SER A 76 -22.12 -5.17 -19.18
C SER A 76 -21.20 -4.78 -20.35
N PRO A 77 -20.45 -5.75 -20.94
CA PRO A 77 -19.42 -5.48 -21.94
C PRO A 77 -19.96 -4.79 -23.20
N SER A 78 -21.19 -5.12 -23.64
CA SER A 78 -21.76 -4.60 -24.89
C SER A 78 -22.45 -3.24 -24.77
N THR A 79 -22.54 -2.69 -23.56
CA THR A 79 -23.21 -1.41 -23.30
C THR A 79 -22.45 -0.22 -23.91
N GLU A 80 -23.01 0.41 -24.96
CA GLU A 80 -22.46 1.63 -25.56
C GLU A 80 -22.61 2.88 -24.68
N ARG A 81 -23.67 2.93 -23.86
CA ARG A 81 -24.02 4.07 -22.98
C ARG A 81 -24.75 3.60 -21.74
N PHE A 82 -24.33 4.08 -20.57
CA PHE A 82 -25.08 3.85 -19.35
C PHE A 82 -26.36 4.71 -19.28
N GLY A 83 -27.34 4.23 -18.53
CA GLY A 83 -28.55 4.95 -18.19
C GLY A 83 -28.36 6.02 -17.11
N GLY A 84 -29.38 6.88 -16.99
CA GLY A 84 -29.52 7.83 -15.88
C GLY A 84 -28.47 8.93 -15.86
N SER A 85 -27.77 9.07 -14.74
CA SER A 85 -26.69 10.05 -14.53
C SER A 85 -25.30 9.39 -14.45
N LEU A 86 -25.15 8.18 -15.00
CA LEU A 86 -23.89 7.46 -15.04
C LEU A 86 -23.22 7.68 -16.40
N ASP A 87 -21.95 8.06 -16.38
CA ASP A 87 -21.10 8.23 -17.56
C ASP A 87 -19.65 7.83 -17.23
N LEU A 88 -18.77 7.85 -18.24
CA LEU A 88 -17.34 7.57 -18.09
C LEU A 88 -16.73 8.39 -16.94
N THR A 89 -16.98 9.70 -16.91
CA THR A 89 -16.44 10.60 -15.88
C THR A 89 -16.95 10.26 -14.48
N ALA A 90 -18.20 9.86 -14.32
CA ALA A 90 -18.75 9.45 -13.03
C ALA A 90 -18.19 8.11 -12.52
N VAL A 91 -17.77 7.21 -13.42
CA VAL A 91 -17.05 5.98 -13.05
C VAL A 91 -15.60 6.29 -12.64
N LEU A 92 -14.93 7.21 -13.34
CA LEU A 92 -13.57 7.63 -12.97
C LEU A 92 -13.56 8.42 -11.65
N ASP A 93 -14.46 9.39 -11.46
CA ASP A 93 -14.72 10.11 -10.19
C ASP A 93 -14.89 9.13 -9.01
N PHE A 94 -15.57 8.00 -9.25
CA PHE A 94 -15.85 6.97 -8.25
C PHE A 94 -14.57 6.21 -7.85
N VAL A 95 -13.75 5.79 -8.83
CA VAL A 95 -12.45 5.14 -8.59
C VAL A 95 -11.45 6.10 -7.95
N ASP A 96 -11.37 7.35 -8.41
CA ASP A 96 -10.50 8.40 -7.83
C ASP A 96 -10.91 8.77 -6.40
N SER A 97 -12.19 8.60 -6.06
CA SER A 97 -12.68 8.71 -4.69
C SER A 97 -12.30 7.50 -3.81
N GLY A 98 -11.60 6.52 -4.37
CA GLY A 98 -11.07 5.35 -3.67
C GLY A 98 -12.00 4.14 -3.64
N HIS A 99 -13.04 4.08 -4.47
CA HIS A 99 -13.98 2.94 -4.54
C HIS A 99 -13.55 1.83 -5.49
N ASP A 100 -13.96 0.59 -5.20
CA ASP A 100 -13.55 -0.59 -5.97
C ASP A 100 -14.34 -0.73 -7.28
N LEU A 101 -13.64 -1.09 -8.36
CA LEU A 101 -14.21 -1.36 -9.67
C LEU A 101 -13.76 -2.74 -10.17
N ILE A 102 -14.72 -3.58 -10.57
CA ILE A 102 -14.46 -4.81 -11.34
C ILE A 102 -15.12 -4.65 -12.71
N ILE A 103 -14.35 -4.84 -13.78
CA ILE A 103 -14.85 -4.84 -15.16
C ILE A 103 -14.67 -6.25 -15.73
N ALA A 104 -15.75 -6.85 -16.22
CA ALA A 104 -15.71 -8.07 -17.02
C ALA A 104 -15.93 -7.71 -18.48
N VAL A 105 -15.02 -8.19 -19.34
CA VAL A 105 -14.95 -7.83 -20.76
C VAL A 105 -14.87 -9.11 -21.60
N ASP A 106 -15.63 -9.15 -22.69
CA ASP A 106 -15.61 -10.22 -23.68
C ASP A 106 -15.51 -9.64 -25.10
N ALA A 107 -15.62 -10.47 -26.15
CA ALA A 107 -15.52 -10.05 -27.55
C ALA A 107 -16.53 -8.95 -27.98
N SER A 108 -17.60 -8.74 -27.22
CA SER A 108 -18.61 -7.71 -27.49
C SER A 108 -18.31 -6.35 -26.86
N ALA A 109 -17.12 -6.17 -26.26
CA ALA A 109 -16.67 -4.95 -25.60
C ALA A 109 -16.93 -3.67 -26.42
N SER A 110 -17.77 -2.79 -25.89
CA SER A 110 -18.02 -1.47 -26.45
C SER A 110 -16.85 -0.52 -26.22
N ASP A 111 -16.74 0.51 -27.04
CA ASP A 111 -15.76 1.59 -26.88
C ASP A 111 -15.85 2.23 -25.48
N LEU A 112 -17.05 2.32 -24.89
CA LEU A 112 -17.22 2.86 -23.53
C LEU A 112 -16.48 2.01 -22.49
N ILE A 113 -16.65 0.68 -22.54
CA ILE A 113 -16.01 -0.23 -21.58
C ILE A 113 -14.50 -0.29 -21.81
N LYS A 114 -14.04 -0.27 -23.07
CA LYS A 114 -12.60 -0.16 -23.41
C LYS A 114 -12.01 1.15 -22.87
N ASN A 115 -12.66 2.29 -23.08
CA ASN A 115 -12.19 3.60 -22.60
C ASN A 115 -12.07 3.65 -21.06
N ILE A 116 -13.04 3.11 -20.31
CA ILE A 116 -12.93 3.02 -18.83
C ILE A 116 -11.66 2.25 -18.42
N ALA A 117 -11.37 1.15 -19.11
CA ALA A 117 -10.20 0.33 -18.83
C ALA A 117 -8.87 0.99 -19.23
N THR A 118 -8.81 1.66 -20.39
CA THR A 118 -7.63 2.41 -20.84
C THR A 118 -7.31 3.58 -19.89
N GLU A 119 -8.30 4.30 -19.39
CA GLU A 119 -8.12 5.33 -18.34
C GLU A 119 -7.62 4.71 -17.01
N CYS A 120 -7.96 3.44 -16.75
CA CYS A 120 -7.39 2.64 -15.65
C CYS A 120 -6.04 1.96 -16.00
N GLY A 121 -5.46 2.22 -17.18
CA GLY A 121 -4.16 1.70 -17.61
C GLY A 121 -4.17 0.28 -18.19
N VAL A 122 -5.31 -0.22 -18.66
CA VAL A 122 -5.45 -1.53 -19.32
C VAL A 122 -6.00 -1.35 -20.73
N ASP A 123 -5.15 -1.57 -21.73
CA ASP A 123 -5.54 -1.51 -23.14
C ASP A 123 -6.06 -2.87 -23.65
N PHE A 124 -7.19 -2.82 -24.34
CA PHE A 124 -7.78 -3.92 -25.09
C PHE A 124 -7.50 -3.75 -26.59
N ASP A 125 -7.53 -4.86 -27.34
CA ASP A 125 -7.47 -4.79 -28.81
C ASP A 125 -8.66 -3.97 -29.36
N GLU A 126 -8.39 -3.16 -30.39
CA GLU A 126 -9.37 -2.33 -31.07
C GLU A 126 -10.34 -3.18 -31.90
N ASP A 127 -9.86 -4.26 -32.51
CA ASP A 127 -10.68 -5.16 -33.33
C ASP A 127 -11.57 -6.04 -32.44
N SER A 128 -12.90 -5.89 -32.55
CA SER A 128 -13.87 -6.71 -31.81
C SER A 128 -13.89 -8.18 -32.23
N SER A 129 -13.22 -8.53 -33.33
CA SER A 129 -12.97 -9.92 -33.74
C SER A 129 -11.65 -10.48 -33.21
N ALA A 130 -10.79 -9.66 -32.59
CA ALA A 130 -9.53 -10.10 -32.01
C ALA A 130 -9.76 -10.99 -30.78
N MET A 131 -9.26 -12.23 -30.87
CA MET A 131 -9.26 -13.21 -29.80
C MET A 131 -7.84 -13.65 -29.53
N VAL A 132 -7.49 -13.93 -28.27
CA VAL A 132 -6.19 -14.55 -27.98
C VAL A 132 -6.19 -15.98 -28.51
N ILE A 133 -5.16 -16.33 -29.30
CA ILE A 133 -4.98 -17.66 -29.90
C ILE A 133 -3.63 -18.20 -29.45
N ASP A 134 -3.60 -19.42 -28.91
CA ASP A 134 -2.35 -20.11 -28.59
C ASP A 134 -2.33 -21.55 -29.11
N HIS A 135 -1.50 -21.81 -30.12
CA HIS A 135 -1.35 -23.12 -30.75
C HIS A 135 -0.55 -24.15 -29.92
N LYS A 136 0.00 -23.77 -28.76
CA LYS A 136 0.75 -24.64 -27.84
C LYS A 136 0.00 -24.90 -26.53
N SER A 137 -0.84 -23.96 -26.12
CA SER A 137 -1.34 -23.83 -24.74
C SER A 137 -2.87 -23.91 -24.65
N TYR A 138 -3.53 -24.47 -25.66
CA TYR A 138 -4.99 -24.53 -25.72
C TYR A 138 -5.56 -25.74 -24.97
N ALA A 139 -6.74 -25.56 -24.37
CA ALA A 139 -7.52 -26.64 -23.78
C ALA A 139 -8.25 -27.43 -24.88
N ILE A 140 -8.00 -28.74 -24.96
CA ILE A 140 -8.58 -29.62 -25.98
C ILE A 140 -10.05 -29.91 -25.65
N SER A 141 -10.97 -29.10 -26.19
CA SER A 141 -12.41 -29.25 -26.01
C SER A 141 -13.06 -30.14 -27.09
N GLY A 142 -12.65 -31.41 -27.17
CA GLY A 142 -13.36 -32.48 -27.90
C GLY A 142 -13.42 -32.41 -29.44
N THR A 143 -13.13 -31.27 -30.06
CA THR A 143 -13.10 -31.04 -31.51
C THR A 143 -11.86 -30.23 -31.89
N GLU A 144 -11.31 -30.43 -33.08
CA GLU A 144 -10.40 -29.45 -33.70
C GLU A 144 -11.14 -28.10 -33.78
N GLY A 145 -10.47 -27.03 -33.35
CA GLY A 145 -11.08 -25.71 -33.23
C GLY A 145 -10.03 -24.61 -33.10
N ASP A 146 -10.47 -23.35 -33.06
CA ASP A 146 -9.67 -22.15 -33.37
C ASP A 146 -8.56 -21.79 -32.36
N HIS A 147 -8.20 -22.68 -31.45
CA HIS A 147 -7.19 -22.50 -30.39
C HIS A 147 -7.40 -21.23 -29.51
N THR A 148 -8.64 -20.74 -29.41
CA THR A 148 -9.04 -19.54 -28.63
C THR A 148 -9.33 -19.80 -27.15
N LEU A 149 -9.27 -21.06 -26.71
CA LEU A 149 -9.49 -21.47 -25.32
C LEU A 149 -8.15 -21.86 -24.71
N ILE A 150 -7.55 -20.94 -23.96
CA ILE A 150 -6.16 -21.02 -23.49
C ILE A 150 -6.13 -21.49 -22.03
N ALA A 151 -5.20 -22.37 -21.68
CA ALA A 151 -4.93 -22.82 -20.32
C ALA A 151 -3.59 -22.24 -19.84
N SER A 152 -3.62 -21.43 -18.77
CA SER A 152 -2.43 -20.84 -18.14
C SER A 152 -2.33 -21.27 -16.68
N ASP A 153 -1.13 -21.68 -16.26
CA ASP A 153 -0.79 -21.93 -14.86
C ASP A 153 0.36 -21.04 -14.34
N ASP A 154 0.96 -20.22 -15.21
CA ASP A 154 1.77 -19.10 -14.77
C ASP A 154 0.89 -18.00 -14.19
N PHE A 155 1.20 -17.65 -12.95
CA PHE A 155 0.46 -16.72 -12.12
C PHE A 155 1.44 -15.81 -11.40
N ILE A 156 1.01 -14.57 -11.11
CA ILE A 156 1.77 -13.65 -10.28
C ILE A 156 2.07 -14.29 -8.91
N GLN A 157 3.36 -14.41 -8.57
CA GLN A 157 3.80 -15.08 -7.34
C GLN A 157 3.58 -14.15 -6.12
N SER A 158 2.31 -13.93 -5.77
CA SER A 158 1.89 -13.11 -4.62
C SER A 158 0.76 -13.80 -3.86
N ASP A 159 1.10 -14.34 -2.68
CA ASP A 159 0.16 -14.92 -1.71
C ASP A 159 -0.89 -13.89 -1.23
N VAL A 160 -0.65 -12.59 -1.42
CA VAL A 160 -1.55 -11.49 -1.07
C VAL A 160 -2.66 -11.30 -2.10
N ILE A 161 -2.35 -11.53 -3.39
CA ILE A 161 -3.30 -11.34 -4.50
C ILE A 161 -4.06 -12.65 -4.78
N LEU A 162 -3.38 -13.80 -4.67
CA LEU A 162 -3.93 -15.12 -5.00
C LEU A 162 -4.13 -16.06 -3.80
N GLY A 163 -3.75 -15.64 -2.59
CA GLY A 163 -3.90 -16.42 -1.37
C GLY A 163 -2.76 -17.42 -1.13
N LYS A 164 -2.57 -17.77 0.14
CA LYS A 164 -1.58 -18.78 0.58
C LYS A 164 -1.85 -20.19 0.02
N THR A 165 -3.09 -20.46 -0.40
CA THR A 165 -3.48 -21.71 -1.06
C THR A 165 -3.22 -21.64 -2.55
N LYS A 166 -2.12 -22.26 -3.01
CA LYS A 166 -1.82 -22.37 -4.44
C LYS A 166 -3.01 -22.93 -5.23
N ILE A 167 -3.33 -22.27 -6.34
CA ILE A 167 -4.38 -22.67 -7.27
C ILE A 167 -4.02 -24.06 -7.79
N LYS A 168 -4.92 -25.02 -7.58
CA LYS A 168 -4.60 -26.45 -7.79
C LYS A 168 -4.70 -26.92 -9.24
N ALA A 169 -5.07 -26.01 -10.14
CA ALA A 169 -5.27 -26.26 -11.55
C ALA A 169 -5.15 -24.94 -12.36
N PRO A 170 -4.88 -25.01 -13.68
CA PRO A 170 -4.75 -23.87 -14.56
C PRO A 170 -6.05 -23.09 -14.65
N VAL A 171 -5.94 -21.79 -14.87
CA VAL A 171 -7.06 -20.95 -15.26
C VAL A 171 -7.23 -21.06 -16.76
N ILE A 172 -8.47 -21.28 -17.18
CA ILE A 172 -8.86 -21.30 -18.58
C ILE A 172 -9.37 -19.91 -18.95
N PHE A 173 -8.77 -19.29 -19.96
CA PHE A 173 -9.13 -18.00 -20.52
C PHE A 173 -9.68 -18.12 -21.94
N LYS A 174 -10.68 -17.30 -22.26
CA LYS A 174 -11.19 -17.06 -23.62
C LYS A 174 -11.77 -15.64 -23.67
N GLY A 175 -11.23 -14.79 -24.52
CA GLY A 175 -11.65 -13.39 -24.65
C GLY A 175 -10.70 -12.57 -25.53
N ILE A 176 -10.90 -11.25 -25.53
CA ILE A 176 -10.09 -10.28 -26.29
C ILE A 176 -8.65 -10.26 -25.76
N ALA A 177 -7.70 -10.01 -26.65
CA ALA A 177 -6.33 -9.70 -26.30
C ALA A 177 -6.24 -8.42 -25.45
N HIS A 178 -5.57 -8.56 -24.31
CA HIS A 178 -5.22 -7.48 -23.39
C HIS A 178 -3.80 -7.79 -22.89
N SER A 179 -2.92 -6.78 -22.81
CA SER A 179 -1.48 -7.03 -22.67
C SER A 179 -0.93 -6.70 -21.27
N VAL A 180 -0.60 -7.75 -20.52
CA VAL A 180 0.24 -7.75 -19.31
C VAL A 180 1.06 -9.07 -19.33
N ASN A 181 2.25 -9.16 -18.72
CA ASN A 181 3.30 -10.14 -19.13
C ASN A 181 3.92 -10.94 -17.95
N ALA A 182 4.31 -12.23 -18.04
CA ALA A 182 4.13 -13.36 -19.00
C ALA A 182 5.00 -14.56 -18.51
N ALA A 183 4.82 -15.85 -18.83
CA ALA A 183 3.69 -16.68 -19.33
C ALA A 183 4.15 -18.17 -19.45
N ASN A 184 3.24 -19.17 -19.31
CA ASN A 184 3.25 -20.63 -19.65
C ASN A 184 2.29 -21.41 -18.69
N ASN A 185 2.38 -22.74 -18.51
CA ASN A 185 1.56 -23.75 -19.22
C ASN A 185 1.38 -25.10 -18.46
N LEU A 186 0.13 -25.63 -18.39
CA LEU A 186 -0.25 -27.07 -18.46
C LEU A 186 -1.81 -27.28 -18.37
N VAL A 187 -2.33 -28.53 -18.40
CA VAL A 187 -3.79 -28.87 -18.49
C VAL A 187 -4.23 -29.94 -17.47
N TYR A 188 -5.41 -29.77 -16.82
CA TYR A 188 -5.90 -30.56 -15.67
C TYR A 188 -7.45 -30.76 -15.71
N GLU A 189 -8.01 -31.72 -14.94
CA GLU A 189 -9.43 -32.16 -15.04
C GLU A 189 -10.52 -31.18 -14.55
N LYS A 190 -10.22 -30.30 -13.58
CA LYS A 190 -11.12 -29.21 -13.14
C LYS A 190 -10.33 -27.91 -13.23
N SER A 191 -10.88 -26.85 -13.84
CA SER A 191 -10.18 -25.57 -13.97
C SER A 191 -10.04 -24.83 -12.62
N GLY A 192 -8.98 -24.04 -12.50
CA GLY A 192 -8.69 -23.20 -11.35
C GLY A 192 -9.55 -21.94 -11.24
N ASN A 193 -10.37 -21.64 -12.26
CA ASN A 193 -11.13 -20.38 -12.39
C ASN A 193 -11.95 -20.03 -11.14
N GLU A 194 -12.62 -21.00 -10.53
CA GLU A 194 -13.41 -20.80 -9.30
C GLU A 194 -12.53 -20.30 -8.15
N GLN A 195 -11.36 -20.92 -7.94
CA GLN A 195 -10.40 -20.50 -6.92
C GLN A 195 -9.82 -19.13 -7.27
N PHE A 196 -9.34 -18.95 -8.50
CA PHE A 196 -8.73 -17.71 -8.98
C PHE A 196 -9.64 -16.49 -8.83
N VAL A 197 -10.88 -16.57 -9.31
CA VAL A 197 -11.85 -15.46 -9.24
C VAL A 197 -12.26 -15.18 -7.79
N THR A 198 -12.47 -16.21 -6.97
CA THR A 198 -12.71 -16.02 -5.53
C THR A 198 -11.54 -15.29 -4.88
N GLU A 199 -10.31 -15.75 -5.09
CA GLU A 199 -9.12 -15.16 -4.48
C GLU A 199 -8.84 -13.72 -4.95
N ILE A 200 -8.97 -13.42 -6.25
CA ILE A 200 -8.88 -12.03 -6.74
C ILE A 200 -9.96 -11.15 -6.12
N SER A 201 -11.21 -11.62 -6.06
CA SER A 201 -12.30 -10.81 -5.48
C SER A 201 -12.11 -10.50 -3.99
N LYS A 202 -11.43 -11.37 -3.22
CA LYS A 202 -11.04 -11.06 -1.83
C LYS A 202 -10.01 -9.93 -1.76
N TRP A 203 -9.05 -9.92 -2.68
CA TRP A 203 -8.04 -8.88 -2.76
C TRP A 203 -8.65 -7.53 -3.18
N VAL A 204 -9.47 -7.52 -4.24
CA VAL A 204 -10.17 -6.31 -4.71
C VAL A 204 -11.05 -5.73 -3.62
N PHE A 205 -11.94 -6.53 -3.01
CA PHE A 205 -12.86 -6.04 -1.97
C PHE A 205 -12.25 -5.89 -0.56
N HIS A 206 -10.93 -5.72 -0.48
CA HIS A 206 -10.22 -5.33 0.74
C HIS A 206 -10.25 -6.36 1.90
N GLU A 207 -10.55 -7.63 1.64
CA GLU A 207 -10.48 -8.69 2.65
C GLU A 207 -9.03 -9.07 3.03
N ARG A 208 -8.03 -8.53 2.33
CA ARG A 208 -6.59 -8.77 2.58
C ARG A 208 -5.70 -7.72 1.95
N GLY A 209 -4.41 -7.76 2.28
CA GLY A 209 -3.40 -6.85 1.71
C GLY A 209 -3.38 -5.46 2.34
N HIS A 210 -4.23 -5.17 3.32
CA HIS A 210 -4.17 -3.91 4.05
C HIS A 210 -3.14 -4.00 5.16
N LEU A 211 -2.12 -3.15 5.09
CA LEU A 211 -1.17 -2.91 6.17
C LEU A 211 -1.55 -1.64 6.93
N LYS A 212 -1.35 -1.67 8.25
CA LYS A 212 -1.56 -0.53 9.15
C LYS A 212 -0.39 -0.43 10.11
N ALA A 213 0.26 0.73 10.12
CA ALA A 213 1.32 1.04 11.08
C ALA A 213 0.81 1.98 12.19
N VAL A 214 1.13 1.66 13.44
CA VAL A 214 0.69 2.39 14.63
C VAL A 214 1.84 2.53 15.63
N ASN A 215 1.62 3.31 16.69
CA ASN A 215 2.52 3.37 17.86
C ASN A 215 3.99 3.68 17.52
N LEU A 216 4.24 4.48 16.48
CA LEU A 216 5.58 4.97 16.12
C LEU A 216 6.16 5.77 17.30
N LYS A 217 7.23 5.22 17.90
CA LYS A 217 7.93 5.76 19.06
C LYS A 217 9.41 5.93 18.76
N HIS A 218 10.01 7.00 19.28
CA HIS A 218 11.46 7.19 19.27
C HIS A 218 11.96 7.79 20.58
N HIS A 219 13.09 7.30 21.08
CA HIS A 219 13.69 7.80 22.32
C HIS A 219 15.21 7.62 22.31
N LYS A 220 15.92 8.24 23.26
CA LYS A 220 17.35 7.96 23.44
C LYS A 220 17.56 6.60 24.06
N VAL A 221 18.70 5.96 23.76
CA VAL A 221 19.06 4.69 24.40
C VAL A 221 19.23 4.90 25.91
N GLY A 222 18.43 4.21 26.71
CA GLY A 222 18.39 4.34 28.18
C GLY A 222 17.28 5.25 28.72
N GLU A 223 16.62 6.04 27.86
CA GLU A 223 15.42 6.82 28.19
C GLU A 223 14.16 6.05 27.70
N THR A 224 12.96 6.47 28.14
CA THR A 224 11.67 5.91 27.69
C THR A 224 10.81 6.97 26.99
N ASP A 225 10.91 8.23 27.42
CA ASP A 225 10.14 9.35 26.88
C ASP A 225 10.66 9.81 25.52
N GLU A 226 9.77 10.33 24.68
CA GLU A 226 10.17 10.89 23.38
C GLU A 226 10.82 12.28 23.56
N PRO A 227 12.09 12.47 23.17
CA PRO A 227 12.73 13.78 23.27
C PRO A 227 12.18 14.71 22.18
N ALA A 228 11.90 15.97 22.54
CA ALA A 228 11.53 17.01 21.58
C ALA A 228 12.68 17.41 20.64
N ILE A 229 13.94 17.05 20.98
CA ILE A 229 15.13 17.39 20.19
C ILE A 229 16.27 16.41 20.48
N TYR A 230 16.91 15.89 19.44
CA TYR A 230 18.16 15.13 19.55
C TYR A 230 19.37 16.04 19.44
N ARG A 231 20.52 15.59 19.94
CA ARG A 231 21.82 16.20 19.67
C ARG A 231 22.58 15.31 18.68
N ILE A 232 23.44 15.91 17.87
CA ILE A 232 24.41 15.17 17.03
C ILE A 232 25.14 14.10 17.85
N LYS A 233 25.37 12.92 17.25
CA LYS A 233 26.01 11.75 17.88
C LYS A 233 25.28 11.11 19.07
N ASP A 234 24.09 11.57 19.47
CA ASP A 234 23.24 10.84 20.43
C ASP A 234 22.88 9.45 19.86
N ASP A 235 22.81 8.44 20.72
CA ASP A 235 22.31 7.11 20.36
C ASP A 235 20.80 7.06 20.58
N LEU A 236 20.05 6.73 19.52
CA LEU A 236 18.59 6.65 19.55
C LEU A 236 18.09 5.23 19.29
N LYS A 237 16.87 4.97 19.75
CA LYS A 237 16.06 3.80 19.41
C LYS A 237 14.77 4.29 18.75
N PHE A 238 14.44 3.68 17.62
CA PHE A 238 13.20 3.86 16.88
C PHE A 238 12.41 2.55 16.92
N SER A 239 11.09 2.64 17.03
CA SER A 239 10.19 1.50 16.89
C SER A 239 8.83 1.88 16.30
N VAL A 240 8.22 0.95 15.58
CA VAL A 240 6.87 1.08 15.01
C VAL A 240 6.19 -0.29 15.05
N GLU A 241 4.89 -0.32 15.29
CA GLU A 241 4.10 -1.56 15.25
C GLU A 241 3.37 -1.63 13.90
N ILE A 242 3.46 -2.76 13.19
CA ILE A 242 2.82 -2.97 11.88
C ILE A 242 1.92 -4.21 11.94
N TYR A 243 0.70 -4.04 11.46
CA TYR A 243 -0.35 -5.06 11.42
C TYR A 243 -0.88 -5.25 10.00
N GLU A 244 -1.31 -6.46 9.69
CA GLU A 244 -1.98 -6.87 8.45
C GLU A 244 -3.45 -7.17 8.74
N TRP A 245 -4.34 -6.83 7.81
CA TRP A 245 -5.75 -7.23 7.87
C TRP A 245 -5.95 -8.65 7.32
N SER A 246 -6.46 -9.56 8.16
CA SER A 246 -6.70 -10.97 7.78
C SER A 246 -8.08 -11.24 7.18
N GLY A 247 -8.92 -10.20 7.02
CA GLY A 247 -10.33 -10.30 6.63
C GLY A 247 -11.28 -10.24 7.82
N GLU A 248 -10.83 -10.68 9.00
CA GLU A 248 -11.61 -10.67 10.25
C GLU A 248 -10.96 -9.81 11.35
N SER A 249 -9.64 -9.73 11.40
CA SER A 249 -8.93 -8.98 12.45
C SER A 249 -7.57 -8.43 12.00
N TRP A 250 -7.01 -7.54 12.81
CA TRP A 250 -5.65 -7.00 12.63
C TRP A 250 -4.63 -7.92 13.29
N GLU A 251 -3.91 -8.68 12.47
CA GLU A 251 -2.85 -9.60 12.90
C GLU A 251 -1.46 -8.95 12.80
N PRO A 252 -0.46 -9.38 13.59
CA PRO A 252 0.87 -8.78 13.52
C PRO A 252 1.60 -9.10 12.22
N TYR A 253 2.07 -8.08 11.51
CA TYR A 253 2.80 -8.26 10.25
C TYR A 253 4.25 -8.68 10.51
N VAL A 254 4.75 -9.70 9.80
CA VAL A 254 6.12 -10.22 9.96
C VAL A 254 6.84 -10.29 8.61
N ALA A 255 7.85 -9.43 8.46
CA ALA A 255 8.73 -9.34 7.30
C ALA A 255 10.15 -8.96 7.76
N ASP A 256 11.15 -9.21 6.92
CA ASP A 256 12.58 -9.04 7.20
C ASP A 256 13.22 -7.81 6.51
N ASP A 257 12.41 -7.06 5.75
CA ASP A 257 12.86 -6.08 4.76
C ASP A 257 12.42 -4.64 5.05
N VAL A 258 11.60 -4.42 6.09
CA VAL A 258 11.10 -3.09 6.48
C VAL A 258 12.27 -2.19 6.87
N GLN A 259 12.37 -0.99 6.30
CA GLN A 259 13.48 -0.05 6.52
C GLN A 259 13.01 1.28 7.11
N VAL A 260 13.81 1.83 8.03
CA VAL A 260 13.70 3.22 8.47
C VAL A 260 14.80 4.07 7.83
N GLN A 261 14.41 5.27 7.41
CA GLN A 261 15.30 6.31 6.92
C GLN A 261 15.37 7.44 7.95
N PHE A 262 16.58 7.93 8.24
CA PHE A 262 16.78 9.21 8.92
C PHE A 262 17.13 10.25 7.85
N TYR A 263 16.13 11.01 7.44
CA TYR A 263 16.10 11.77 6.21
C TYR A 263 16.15 13.29 6.47
N MET A 264 16.75 14.07 5.58
CA MET A 264 16.66 15.55 5.58
C MET A 264 16.50 16.09 4.16
N MET A 265 17.57 16.01 3.36
CA MET A 265 17.56 16.21 1.90
C MET A 265 17.86 14.91 1.14
N SER A 266 18.39 13.93 1.86
CA SER A 266 18.72 12.57 1.45
C SER A 266 18.69 11.69 2.71
N PRO A 267 18.62 10.35 2.60
CA PRO A 267 18.75 9.46 3.75
C PRO A 267 20.19 9.46 4.27
N TYR A 268 20.42 10.01 5.46
CA TYR A 268 21.72 9.96 6.14
C TYR A 268 21.96 8.62 6.85
N VAL A 269 20.87 7.98 7.28
CA VAL A 269 20.87 6.61 7.78
C VAL A 269 19.75 5.87 7.06
N LEU A 270 20.06 4.74 6.47
CA LEU A 270 19.09 3.75 5.99
C LEU A 270 19.36 2.46 6.77
N LYS A 271 18.35 1.94 7.46
CA LYS A 271 18.52 0.75 8.30
C LYS A 271 17.29 -0.15 8.29
N THR A 272 17.50 -1.43 7.99
CA THR A 272 16.49 -2.47 8.16
C THR A 272 16.12 -2.62 9.63
N LEU A 273 14.83 -2.68 9.91
CA LEU A 273 14.28 -2.87 11.24
C LEU A 273 14.34 -4.35 11.63
N SER A 274 14.64 -4.65 12.89
CA SER A 274 14.49 -5.99 13.45
C SER A 274 13.06 -6.16 13.98
N THR A 275 12.44 -7.31 13.76
CA THR A 275 11.11 -7.64 14.27
C THR A 275 11.18 -8.60 15.45
N ASP A 276 10.23 -8.50 16.38
CA ASP A 276 10.03 -9.44 17.49
C ASP A 276 9.10 -10.63 17.14
N GLY A 277 8.60 -10.67 15.90
CA GLY A 277 7.61 -11.65 15.44
C GLY A 277 6.18 -11.39 15.94
N LYS A 278 5.94 -10.27 16.64
CA LYS A 278 4.63 -9.82 17.13
C LYS A 278 4.26 -8.44 16.57
N GLY A 279 4.81 -8.10 15.40
CA GLY A 279 4.53 -6.86 14.67
C GLY A 279 5.30 -5.65 15.18
N LEU A 280 6.12 -5.76 16.24
CA LEU A 280 6.97 -4.65 16.69
C LEU A 280 8.29 -4.66 15.91
N TYR A 281 8.48 -3.64 15.09
CA TYR A 281 9.70 -3.37 14.35
C TYR A 281 10.54 -2.33 15.10
N HIS A 282 11.85 -2.56 15.22
CA HIS A 282 12.73 -1.64 15.92
C HIS A 282 14.15 -1.57 15.34
N ALA A 283 14.80 -0.42 15.47
CA ALA A 283 16.22 -0.25 15.22
C ALA A 283 16.84 0.78 16.15
N SER A 284 18.12 0.56 16.50
CA SER A 284 18.94 1.57 17.18
C SER A 284 20.06 2.05 16.25
N PHE A 285 20.31 3.35 16.22
CA PHE A 285 21.38 3.97 15.44
C PHE A 285 21.82 5.29 16.07
N LYS A 286 22.94 5.84 15.58
CA LYS A 286 23.53 7.08 16.07
C LYS A 286 23.11 8.25 15.18
N VAL A 287 22.75 9.38 15.78
CA VAL A 287 22.42 10.61 15.06
C VAL A 287 23.65 11.10 14.27
N PRO A 288 23.53 11.44 12.98
CA PRO A 288 24.63 11.97 12.17
C PRO A 288 25.33 13.20 12.77
N ASP A 289 26.55 13.48 12.31
CA ASP A 289 27.31 14.68 12.70
C ASP A 289 26.90 15.93 11.89
N VAL A 290 25.60 16.04 11.60
CA VAL A 290 24.98 17.15 10.88
C VAL A 290 23.74 17.57 11.66
N TYR A 291 23.64 18.86 11.97
CA TYR A 291 22.48 19.44 12.65
C TYR A 291 21.49 19.98 11.62
N GLY A 292 20.23 20.08 11.99
CA GLY A 292 19.14 20.47 11.09
C GLY A 292 17.80 19.89 11.53
N VAL A 293 16.88 19.79 10.58
CA VAL A 293 15.57 19.18 10.79
C VAL A 293 15.55 17.87 10.02
N PHE A 294 15.47 16.76 10.74
CA PHE A 294 15.40 15.43 10.17
C PHE A 294 13.96 14.90 10.22
N GLN A 295 13.71 13.81 9.50
CA GLN A 295 12.49 13.03 9.55
C GLN A 295 12.85 11.55 9.73
N PHE A 296 12.17 10.86 10.65
CA PHE A 296 12.07 9.40 10.57
C PHE A 296 11.07 9.08 9.48
N LYS A 297 11.54 8.48 8.38
CA LYS A 297 10.68 8.06 7.26
C LYS A 297 10.65 6.55 7.17
N VAL A 298 9.46 5.97 7.07
CA VAL A 298 9.25 4.55 6.74
C VAL A 298 8.33 4.52 5.54
N ASP A 299 8.90 4.26 4.37
CA ASP A 299 8.15 4.00 3.15
C ASP A 299 8.22 2.49 2.87
N TYR A 300 7.07 1.83 2.80
CA TYR A 300 6.96 0.41 2.49
C TYR A 300 5.99 0.22 1.34
N LEU A 301 6.51 -0.25 0.21
CA LEU A 301 5.75 -0.55 -1.01
C LEU A 301 6.04 -1.99 -1.40
N ARG A 302 5.03 -2.85 -1.30
CA ARG A 302 5.10 -4.26 -1.69
C ARG A 302 3.90 -4.64 -2.55
N LEU A 303 4.15 -5.51 -3.53
CA LEU A 303 3.16 -5.98 -4.49
C LEU A 303 1.97 -6.64 -3.77
N GLY A 304 0.76 -6.12 -4.03
CA GLY A 304 -0.48 -6.60 -3.42
C GLY A 304 -0.79 -6.04 -2.03
N TYR A 305 0.15 -5.35 -1.38
CA TYR A 305 -0.10 -4.65 -0.12
C TYR A 305 -0.39 -3.16 -0.32
N THR A 306 -1.16 -2.56 0.58
CA THR A 306 -1.27 -1.11 0.67
C THR A 306 0.09 -0.48 1.01
N SER A 307 0.36 0.69 0.44
CA SER A 307 1.58 1.43 0.72
C SER A 307 1.53 2.05 2.12
N LEU A 308 2.59 1.86 2.89
CA LEU A 308 2.81 2.60 4.13
C LEU A 308 3.76 3.76 3.83
N SER A 309 3.38 4.99 4.15
CA SER A 309 4.31 6.12 4.22
C SER A 309 4.12 6.85 5.54
N LEU A 310 5.11 6.72 6.42
CA LEU A 310 5.16 7.37 7.72
C LEU A 310 6.28 8.39 7.71
N SER A 311 6.01 9.61 8.18
CA SER A 311 7.05 10.61 8.43
C SER A 311 6.83 11.28 9.78
N LYS A 312 7.86 11.30 10.62
CA LYS A 312 7.88 12.04 11.89
C LYS A 312 9.10 12.95 11.96
N GLN A 313 8.85 14.26 11.92
CA GLN A 313 9.87 15.30 11.92
C GLN A 313 10.48 15.48 13.32
N ILE A 314 11.81 15.61 13.39
CA ILE A 314 12.55 15.85 14.62
C ILE A 314 13.75 16.78 14.40
N PRO A 315 13.95 17.83 15.22
CA PRO A 315 15.14 18.64 15.15
C PRO A 315 16.36 17.92 15.76
N VAL A 316 17.52 18.16 15.16
CA VAL A 316 18.85 17.75 15.63
C VAL A 316 19.69 19.00 15.86
N ARG A 317 20.18 19.21 17.08
CA ARG A 317 21.05 20.35 17.44
C ARG A 317 22.53 19.96 17.55
N PRO A 318 23.46 20.93 17.38
CA PRO A 318 24.85 20.74 17.79
C PRO A 318 24.99 20.66 19.32
N PHE A 319 26.22 20.36 19.77
CA PHE A 319 26.61 20.46 21.18
C PHE A 319 26.42 21.90 21.69
N ARG A 320 25.87 22.04 22.91
CA ARG A 320 25.88 23.31 23.64
C ARG A 320 27.29 23.59 24.17
N HIS A 321 27.60 24.86 24.46
CA HIS A 321 28.90 25.29 25.00
C HIS A 321 29.31 24.59 26.33
N ASN A 322 28.35 23.99 27.05
CA ASN A 322 28.57 23.25 28.29
C ASN A 322 28.65 21.72 28.10
N GLU A 323 28.47 21.21 26.88
CA GLU A 323 28.48 19.78 26.54
C GLU A 323 29.76 19.32 25.85
N TYR A 324 30.65 20.26 25.47
CA TYR A 324 32.00 19.93 24.99
C TYR A 324 32.86 19.36 26.12
N GLU A 325 33.75 18.43 25.75
CA GLU A 325 34.75 17.87 26.66
C GLU A 325 35.63 18.98 27.27
N ARG A 326 35.94 18.83 28.56
CA ARG A 326 36.76 19.78 29.33
C ARG A 326 37.95 19.07 29.94
N PHE A 327 39.04 19.79 30.13
CA PHE A 327 40.30 19.26 30.67
C PHE A 327 40.90 18.16 29.78
N ILE A 328 40.88 18.37 28.46
CA ILE A 328 41.51 17.45 27.51
C ILE A 328 43.01 17.35 27.78
N THR A 329 43.54 16.12 27.82
CA THR A 329 44.93 15.83 28.21
C THR A 329 45.94 16.48 27.26
N THR A 330 45.60 16.58 25.97
CA THR A 330 46.38 17.28 24.94
C THR A 330 46.54 18.78 25.18
N ALA A 331 45.64 19.41 25.95
CA ALA A 331 45.71 20.83 26.26
C ALA A 331 46.37 21.17 27.61
N PHE A 332 46.84 20.16 28.36
CA PHE A 332 47.55 20.36 29.63
C PHE A 332 48.73 21.35 29.55
N PRO A 333 49.55 21.39 28.47
CA PRO A 333 50.59 22.42 28.33
C PRO A 333 50.04 23.85 28.35
N TYR A 334 48.88 24.11 27.73
CA TYR A 334 48.26 25.44 27.72
C TYR A 334 47.69 25.81 29.09
N TYR A 335 47.00 24.87 29.76
CA TYR A 335 46.49 25.09 31.12
C TYR A 335 47.64 25.39 32.09
N GLY A 336 48.72 24.60 32.02
CA GLY A 336 49.94 24.83 32.81
C GLY A 336 50.62 26.16 32.52
N ALA A 337 50.71 26.58 31.26
CA ALA A 337 51.27 27.86 30.86
C ALA A 337 50.46 29.05 31.43
N SER A 338 49.12 28.99 31.38
CA SER A 338 48.26 30.02 31.98
C SER A 338 48.50 30.17 33.49
N PHE A 339 48.47 29.07 34.25
CA PHE A 339 48.73 29.13 35.70
C PHE A 339 50.17 29.57 36.02
N THR A 340 51.16 29.15 35.23
CA THR A 340 52.56 29.58 35.39
C THR A 340 52.71 31.09 35.14
N THR A 341 52.00 31.64 34.16
CA THR A 341 52.01 33.09 33.88
C THR A 341 51.34 33.87 35.02
N MET A 342 50.23 33.38 35.57
CA MET A 342 49.56 34.00 36.73
C MET A 342 50.47 33.99 37.98
N ALA A 343 51.13 32.87 38.26
CA ALA A 343 52.09 32.77 39.37
C ALA A 343 53.31 33.67 39.16
N GLY A 344 53.86 33.71 37.93
CA GLY A 344 54.97 34.58 37.56
C GLY A 344 54.64 36.07 37.72
N PHE A 345 53.45 36.49 37.27
CA PHE A 345 52.96 37.87 37.44
C PHE A 345 52.76 38.24 38.92
N PHE A 346 52.24 37.32 39.74
CA PHE A 346 52.09 37.53 41.18
C PHE A 346 53.44 37.69 41.89
N ILE A 347 54.41 36.81 41.61
CA ILE A 347 55.77 36.90 42.14
C ILE A 347 56.46 38.19 41.66
N PHE A 348 56.34 38.53 40.37
CA PHE A 348 56.86 39.77 39.80
C PHE A 348 56.27 41.01 40.49
N SER A 349 54.96 41.02 40.74
CA SER A 349 54.29 42.14 41.41
C SER A 349 54.82 42.36 42.83
N ILE A 350 55.01 41.28 43.60
CA ILE A 350 55.61 41.34 44.95
C ILE A 350 57.06 41.85 44.85
N LEU A 351 57.89 41.24 44.00
CA LEU A 351 59.29 41.64 43.86
C LEU A 351 59.42 43.10 43.42
N TYR A 352 58.59 43.56 42.49
CA TYR A 352 58.61 44.93 41.98
C TYR A 352 58.16 45.95 43.04
N LEU A 353 57.10 45.66 43.80
CA LEU A 353 56.58 46.55 44.86
C LEU A 353 57.49 46.66 46.09
N TYR A 354 58.25 45.60 46.40
CA TYR A 354 59.12 45.55 47.58
C TYR A 354 60.62 45.62 47.25
N ASN A 355 60.99 45.92 45.99
CA ASN A 355 62.37 46.25 45.65
C ASN A 355 62.74 47.65 46.18
N LYS A 356 64.02 47.88 46.47
CA LYS A 356 64.53 49.09 47.12
C LYS A 356 65.33 49.97 46.18
#